data_AF-A0A1D2JH29-F1
#
_entry.id   AF-A0A1D2JH29-F1
#
_cell.length_a   1.000
_cell.length_b   1.000
_cell.length_c   1.000
_cell.angle_alpha   90.00
_cell.angle_beta   90.00
_cell.angle_gamma   90.00
#
_symmetry.space_group_name_H-M   'P 1'
#
loop_
_entity.id
_entity.type
_entity.pdbx_description
1 polymer ?
#
loop_
_entity_poly.entity_id
_entity_poly.type
_entity_poly.pdbx_seq_one_letter_code
_entity_poly.pdbx_strand_id
1 'polypeptide(L)'
;MLYELIAVVRPGSLQEVREIARVTGLQILYGGGVIRGLTNWGPFRLPRPTTKHQTKYATGYHFIMRFDSSSAVQKSVRRTLGLDPRMIRFSVVKLGEKLEDIKDVGGTVEWNQSRQLIGDELGVKVPLSSVRRLE
;
A
#
# COMPACT_ATOMS: atom_id res chain seq x y z
N MET A 1 9.45 8.67 13.12
CA MET A 1 8.17 7.95 13.33
C MET A 1 7.97 7.00 12.18
N LEU A 2 7.39 5.82 12.42
CA LEU A 2 7.13 4.86 11.36
C LEU A 2 5.78 5.15 10.70
N TYR A 3 5.78 5.26 9.38
CA TYR A 3 4.60 5.44 8.57
C TYR A 3 4.44 4.33 7.53
N GLU A 4 3.18 4.09 7.16
CA GLU A 4 2.80 3.21 6.07
C GLU A 4 1.95 3.99 5.07
N LEU A 5 2.40 4.05 3.82
CA LEU A 5 1.65 4.55 2.69
C LEU A 5 0.98 3.38 1.98
N ILE A 6 -0.35 3.44 1.88
CA ILE A 6 -1.16 2.55 1.05
C ILE A 6 -1.65 3.39 -0.13
N ALA A 7 -1.17 3.08 -1.33
CA ALA A 7 -1.48 3.81 -2.55
C ALA A 7 -2.30 2.97 -3.51
N VAL A 8 -3.29 3.60 -4.15
CA VAL A 8 -4.17 3.02 -5.16
C VAL A 8 -4.06 3.85 -6.42
N VAL A 9 -3.27 3.36 -7.37
CA VAL A 9 -3.01 4.00 -8.65
C VAL A 9 -4.03 3.54 -9.68
N ARG A 10 -4.37 4.41 -10.63
CA ARG A 10 -5.24 4.05 -11.76
C ARG A 10 -4.74 2.80 -12.49
N PRO A 11 -5.65 1.95 -12.97
CA PRO A 11 -5.29 0.88 -13.89
C PRO A 11 -4.83 1.49 -15.22
N GLY A 12 -3.81 0.89 -15.81
CA GLY A 12 -3.14 1.39 -17.01
C GLY A 12 -1.78 0.74 -17.13
N SER A 13 -0.73 1.53 -16.93
CA SER A 13 0.65 1.10 -17.11
C SER A 13 1.37 0.88 -15.77
N LEU A 14 2.11 -0.23 -15.65
CA LEU A 14 2.97 -0.50 -14.49
C LEU A 14 4.08 0.56 -14.32
N GLN A 15 4.44 1.24 -15.42
CA GLN A 15 5.40 2.33 -15.41
C GLN A 15 4.90 3.51 -14.55
N GLU A 16 3.60 3.82 -14.56
CA GLU A 16 3.03 4.87 -13.71
C GLU A 16 3.20 4.53 -12.22
N VAL A 17 2.91 3.28 -11.85
CA VAL A 17 3.07 2.80 -10.46
C VAL A 17 4.52 2.93 -10.02
N ARG A 18 5.46 2.49 -10.87
CA ARG A 18 6.90 2.58 -10.61
C ARG A 18 7.36 4.01 -10.46
N GLU A 19 6.84 4.92 -11.28
CA GLU A 19 7.20 6.33 -11.24
C GLU A 19 6.71 7.02 -9.97
N ILE A 20 5.45 6.78 -9.58
CA ILE A 20 4.90 7.32 -8.33
C ILE A 20 5.67 6.79 -7.12
N ALA A 21 5.96 5.49 -7.10
CA ALA A 21 6.77 4.89 -6.04
C ALA A 21 8.18 5.49 -5.99
N ARG A 22 8.82 5.71 -7.15
CA ARG A 22 10.16 6.33 -7.23
C ARG A 22 10.14 7.76 -6.73
N VAL A 23 9.23 8.61 -7.22
CA VAL A 23 9.14 10.03 -6.82
C VAL A 23 8.87 10.14 -5.33
N THR A 24 7.94 9.34 -4.80
CA THR A 24 7.63 9.30 -3.37
C THR A 24 8.83 8.84 -2.55
N GLY A 25 9.50 7.77 -2.99
CA GLY A 25 10.70 7.27 -2.34
C GLY A 25 11.83 8.29 -2.30
N LEU A 26 12.12 8.94 -3.43
CA LEU A 26 13.12 10.01 -3.51
C LEU A 26 12.76 11.18 -2.58
N GLN A 27 11.49 11.58 -2.53
CA GLN A 27 11.03 12.65 -1.64
C GLN A 27 11.25 12.30 -0.16
N ILE A 28 11.05 11.03 0.24
CA ILE A 28 11.34 10.56 1.60
C ILE A 28 12.84 10.59 1.87
N LEU A 29 13.65 10.06 0.96
CA LEU A 29 15.11 9.99 1.10
C LEU A 29 15.75 11.38 1.17
N TYR A 30 15.36 12.30 0.30
CA TYR A 30 15.82 13.69 0.32
C TYR A 30 15.34 14.47 1.56
N GLY A 31 14.23 14.05 2.16
CA GLY A 31 13.76 14.55 3.44
C GLY A 31 14.51 13.99 4.65
N GLY A 32 15.54 13.15 4.46
CA GLY A 32 16.26 12.47 5.54
C GLY A 32 15.50 11.30 6.16
N GLY A 33 14.45 10.80 5.49
CA GLY A 33 13.74 9.59 5.89
C GLY A 33 14.41 8.32 5.37
N VAL A 34 13.99 7.18 5.90
CA VAL A 34 14.48 5.85 5.52
C VAL A 34 13.32 5.00 5.02
N ILE A 35 13.47 4.36 3.87
CA ILE A 35 12.48 3.43 3.33
C ILE A 35 12.79 2.04 3.87
N ARG A 36 11.84 1.41 4.57
CA ARG A 36 11.98 0.04 5.09
C ARG A 36 11.67 -1.01 4.04
N GLY A 37 10.71 -0.71 3.18
CA GLY A 37 10.34 -1.62 2.11
C GLY A 37 9.19 -1.11 1.27
N LEU A 38 9.09 -1.73 0.10
CA LEU A 38 8.07 -1.46 -0.91
C LEU A 38 7.46 -2.81 -1.29
N THR A 39 6.15 -2.95 -1.12
CA THR A 39 5.44 -4.18 -1.46
C THR A 39 4.40 -3.89 -2.52
N ASN A 40 4.51 -4.57 -3.66
CA ASN A 40 3.52 -4.51 -4.73
C ASN A 40 2.41 -5.53 -4.44
N TRP A 41 1.20 -5.04 -4.24
CA TRP A 41 -0.01 -5.86 -4.09
C TRP A 41 -0.64 -6.17 -5.45
N GLY A 42 -0.40 -5.31 -6.45
CA GLY A 42 -0.90 -5.53 -7.80
C GLY A 42 -2.33 -5.04 -7.99
N PRO A 43 -2.99 -5.44 -9.08
CA PRO A 43 -4.33 -4.95 -9.43
C PRO A 43 -5.40 -5.65 -8.58
N PHE A 44 -6.17 -4.87 -7.83
CA PHE A 44 -7.33 -5.34 -7.07
C PHE A 44 -8.58 -4.53 -7.41
N ARG A 45 -9.75 -5.13 -7.17
CA ARG A 45 -11.03 -4.41 -7.22
C ARG A 45 -11.11 -3.43 -6.06
N LEU A 46 -11.61 -2.23 -6.35
CA LEU A 46 -11.93 -1.26 -5.30
C LEU A 46 -13.15 -1.75 -4.51
N PRO A 47 -13.24 -1.45 -3.20
CA PRO A 47 -14.42 -1.79 -2.40
C PRO A 47 -15.74 -1.25 -2.98
N ARG A 48 -15.65 -0.11 -3.68
CA ARG A 48 -16.74 0.48 -4.45
C ARG A 48 -16.20 1.21 -5.69
N PRO A 49 -16.93 1.24 -6.81
CA PRO A 49 -16.56 2.05 -7.95
C PRO A 49 -16.37 3.51 -7.53
N THR A 50 -15.23 4.10 -7.90
CA THR A 50 -14.86 5.45 -7.50
C THR A 50 -14.62 6.31 -8.72
N THR A 51 -15.27 7.48 -8.76
CA THR A 51 -15.04 8.47 -9.82
C THR A 51 -13.94 9.43 -9.39
N LYS A 52 -12.91 9.57 -10.22
CA LYS A 52 -11.78 10.48 -9.98
C LYS A 52 -11.29 11.02 -11.33
N HIS A 53 -11.01 12.33 -11.40
CA HIS A 53 -10.61 13.00 -12.65
C HIS A 53 -11.49 12.64 -13.85
N GLN A 54 -12.81 12.74 -13.67
CA GLN A 54 -13.84 12.42 -14.68
C GLN A 54 -13.86 10.97 -15.20
N THR A 55 -13.10 10.05 -14.58
CA THR A 55 -13.05 8.64 -14.95
C THR A 55 -13.59 7.77 -13.81
N LYS A 56 -14.39 6.75 -14.15
CA LYS A 56 -14.88 5.75 -13.19
C LYS A 56 -13.91 4.57 -13.13
N TYR A 57 -13.43 4.26 -11.93
CA TYR A 57 -12.53 3.14 -11.68
C TYR A 57 -13.23 2.06 -10.86
N ALA A 58 -13.16 0.82 -11.34
CA ALA A 58 -13.60 -0.38 -10.60
C ALA A 58 -12.41 -1.17 -10.01
N THR A 59 -11.22 -1.00 -10.59
CA THR A 59 -9.98 -1.65 -10.19
C THR A 59 -8.88 -0.60 -10.03
N GLY A 60 -7.81 -0.94 -9.30
CA GLY A 60 -6.62 -0.10 -9.15
C GLY A 60 -5.40 -0.93 -8.76
N TYR A 61 -4.21 -0.42 -9.07
CA TYR A 61 -2.95 -1.01 -8.64
C TYR A 61 -2.62 -0.57 -7.23
N HIS A 62 -2.47 -1.54 -6.34
CA HIS A 62 -2.16 -1.33 -4.95
C HIS A 62 -0.66 -1.53 -4.73
N PHE A 63 -0.05 -0.59 -4.02
CA PHE A 63 1.28 -0.80 -3.47
C PHE A 63 1.36 -0.17 -2.08
N ILE A 64 2.23 -0.75 -1.26
CA ILE A 64 2.49 -0.31 0.09
C ILE A 64 3.95 0.09 0.20
N MET A 65 4.20 1.22 0.86
CA MET A 65 5.54 1.68 1.19
C MET A 65 5.62 1.99 2.68
N ARG A 66 6.53 1.32 3.39
CA ARG A 66 6.84 1.61 4.79
C ARG A 66 8.09 2.44 4.88
N PHE A 67 8.03 3.51 5.67
CA PHE A 67 9.16 4.42 5.82
C PHE A 67 9.17 5.10 7.18
N ASP A 68 10.36 5.38 7.68
CA ASP A 68 10.58 6.28 8.80
C ASP A 68 10.85 7.69 8.29
N SER A 69 10.13 8.67 8.82
CA SER A 69 10.43 10.08 8.53
C SER A 69 10.00 10.99 9.68
N SER A 70 10.31 12.28 9.52
CA SER A 70 9.66 13.34 10.27
C SER A 70 8.22 13.55 9.79
N SER A 71 7.40 14.17 10.64
CA SER A 71 6.02 14.52 10.30
C SER A 71 5.92 15.55 9.17
N ALA A 72 6.93 16.43 9.04
CA ALA A 72 7.00 17.41 7.96
C ALA A 72 7.17 16.74 6.58
N VAL A 73 8.08 15.75 6.49
CA VAL A 73 8.30 14.98 5.26
C VAL A 73 7.05 14.17 4.90
N GLN A 74 6.42 13.53 5.88
CA GLN A 74 5.17 12.79 5.67
C GLN A 74 4.07 13.68 5.11
N LYS A 75 3.89 14.90 5.66
CA LYS A 75 2.91 15.87 5.16
C LYS A 75 3.23 16.31 3.72
N SER A 76 4.51 16.50 3.42
CA SER A 76 4.99 16.83 2.07
C SER A 76 4.65 15.71 1.07
N VAL A 77 4.93 14.45 1.42
CA VAL A 77 4.59 13.28 0.59
C VAL A 77 3.08 13.19 0.35
N ARG A 78 2.28 13.38 1.41
CA ARG A 78 0.81 13.41 1.30
C ARG A 78 0.32 14.51 0.36
N ARG A 79 0.97 15.68 0.36
CA ARG A 79 0.64 16.78 -0.55
C ARG A 79 0.97 16.41 -2.00
N THR A 80 2.16 15.88 -2.27
CA THR A 80 2.58 15.46 -3.62
C THR A 80 1.62 14.41 -4.18
N LEU A 81 1.32 13.37 -3.42
CA LEU A 81 0.40 12.30 -3.85
C LEU A 81 -1.04 12.77 -4.06
N GLY A 82 -1.47 13.79 -3.31
CA GLY A 82 -2.80 14.40 -3.49
C GLY A 82 -2.96 15.20 -4.77
N LEU A 83 -1.84 15.65 -5.36
CA LEU A 83 -1.81 16.40 -6.61
C LEU A 83 -1.64 15.51 -7.84
N ASP A 84 -1.19 14.26 -7.67
CA ASP A 84 -0.97 13.35 -8.79
C ASP A 84 -2.32 12.85 -9.36
N PRO A 85 -2.68 13.18 -10.62
CA PRO A 85 -3.98 12.80 -11.19
C PRO A 85 -4.08 11.29 -11.48
N ARG A 86 -2.97 10.56 -11.44
CA ARG A 86 -2.93 9.11 -11.63
C ARG A 86 -3.31 8.37 -10.34
N MET A 87 -3.40 9.07 -9.22
CA MET A 87 -3.79 8.52 -7.94
C MET A 87 -5.32 8.46 -7.80
N ILE A 88 -5.89 7.26 -7.63
CA ILE A 88 -7.31 7.11 -7.30
C ILE A 88 -7.53 7.47 -5.83
N ARG A 89 -6.72 6.88 -4.95
CA ARG A 89 -6.79 7.07 -3.50
C ARG A 89 -5.45 6.71 -2.88
N PHE A 90 -5.12 7.36 -1.79
CA PHE A 90 -4.02 6.92 -0.94
C PHE A 90 -4.36 7.18 0.52
N SER A 91 -3.69 6.47 1.41
CA SER A 91 -3.75 6.71 2.85
C SER A 91 -2.34 6.63 3.40
N VAL A 92 -2.00 7.51 4.33
CA VAL A 92 -0.74 7.42 5.08
C VAL A 92 -1.10 7.25 6.54
N VAL A 93 -0.70 6.11 7.11
CA VAL A 93 -1.01 5.71 8.47
C VAL A 93 0.26 5.77 9.30
N LYS A 94 0.16 6.26 10.53
CA LYS A 94 1.23 6.22 11.52
C LYS A 94 1.18 4.86 12.21
N LEU A 95 2.25 4.07 12.12
CA LEU A 95 2.33 2.75 12.75
C LEU A 95 2.90 2.81 14.17
N GLY A 96 3.80 3.75 14.46
CA GLY A 96 4.39 3.88 15.80
C GLY A 96 5.31 5.09 15.95
N GLU A 97 5.68 5.39 17.18
CA GLU A 97 6.68 6.45 17.50
C GLU A 97 7.88 5.92 18.26
N LYS A 98 7.64 5.07 19.27
CA LYS A 98 8.71 4.54 20.11
C LYS A 98 9.31 3.31 19.49
N LEU A 99 10.55 2.99 19.87
CA LEU A 99 11.24 1.80 19.40
C LEU A 99 10.46 0.52 19.73
N GLU A 100 9.85 0.48 20.92
CA GLU A 100 9.01 -0.62 21.40
C GLU A 100 7.86 -0.94 20.44
N ASP A 101 7.22 0.07 19.85
CA ASP A 101 6.10 -0.10 18.91
C ASP A 101 6.55 -0.54 17.51
N ILE A 102 7.81 -0.24 17.17
CA ILE A 102 8.30 -0.19 15.80
C ILE A 102 9.21 -1.38 15.45
N LYS A 103 9.88 -1.96 16.46
CA LYS A 103 10.93 -2.99 16.27
C LYS A 103 10.44 -4.24 15.54
N ASP A 104 9.18 -4.63 15.75
CA ASP A 104 8.60 -5.86 15.21
C ASP A 104 7.94 -5.62 13.83
N VAL A 105 7.90 -4.37 13.37
CA VAL A 105 7.30 -4.02 12.08
C VAL A 105 8.33 -4.19 10.96
N GLY A 106 8.21 -5.32 10.25
CA GLY A 106 9.03 -5.64 9.08
C GLY A 106 8.86 -4.66 7.90
N GLY A 107 9.79 -4.74 6.95
CA GLY A 107 9.77 -3.92 5.73
C GLY A 107 8.80 -4.42 4.65
N THR A 108 8.44 -5.71 4.67
CA THR A 108 7.51 -6.32 3.72
C THR A 108 6.09 -6.38 4.31
N VAL A 109 5.09 -6.17 3.45
CA VAL A 109 3.68 -6.28 3.82
C VAL A 109 3.02 -7.34 2.96
N GLU A 110 3.13 -8.59 3.39
CA GLU A 110 2.50 -9.68 2.66
C GLU A 110 0.98 -9.61 2.76
N TRP A 111 0.32 -9.81 1.63
CA TRP A 111 -1.13 -10.00 1.61
C TRP A 111 -1.47 -11.32 2.29
N ASN A 112 -2.46 -11.30 3.19
CA ASN A 112 -2.84 -12.47 3.98
C ASN A 112 -3.13 -13.68 3.07
N GLN A 113 -2.23 -14.67 3.08
CA GLN A 113 -2.37 -15.91 2.32
C GLN A 113 -3.34 -16.90 2.98
N SER A 114 -3.86 -16.58 4.17
CA SER A 114 -4.84 -17.38 4.88
C SER A 114 -6.24 -16.77 4.76
N ARG A 115 -7.12 -17.45 4.03
CA ARG A 115 -8.57 -17.26 4.18
C ARG A 115 -8.97 -18.01 5.44
N GLN A 116 -9.33 -17.31 6.50
CA GLN A 116 -10.21 -17.90 7.50
C GLN A 116 -11.62 -17.87 6.90
N LEU A 117 -12.08 -19.03 6.43
CA LEU A 117 -13.46 -19.18 6.01
C LEU A 117 -14.32 -19.06 7.29
N ILE A 118 -15.35 -18.22 7.24
CA ILE A 118 -16.32 -18.09 8.32
C ILE A 118 -17.06 -19.43 8.40
N GLY A 119 -16.64 -20.31 9.32
CA GLY A 119 -17.15 -21.68 9.46
C GLY A 119 -16.18 -22.69 10.05
N ASP A 120 -14.86 -22.41 10.13
CA ASP A 120 -13.89 -23.33 10.73
C ASP A 120 -13.81 -23.17 12.26
N GLU A 121 -14.75 -23.78 12.99
CA GLU A 121 -14.64 -23.98 14.45
C GLU A 121 -13.44 -24.89 14.84
N LEU A 122 -12.73 -25.45 13.86
CA LEU A 122 -11.60 -26.38 14.04
C LEU A 122 -10.22 -25.74 13.81
N GLY A 123 -10.12 -24.43 13.55
CA GLY A 123 -8.84 -23.72 13.49
C GLY A 123 -7.90 -24.12 12.34
N VAL A 124 -8.41 -24.79 11.30
CA VAL A 124 -7.61 -25.23 10.15
C VAL A 124 -7.34 -24.05 9.21
N LYS A 125 -6.08 -23.64 9.08
CA LYS A 125 -5.67 -22.59 8.12
C LYS A 125 -5.38 -23.22 6.76
N VAL A 126 -6.24 -23.00 5.77
CA VAL A 126 -6.01 -23.48 4.40
C VAL A 126 -5.18 -22.44 3.61
N PRO A 127 -4.01 -22.82 3.06
CA PRO A 127 -3.22 -21.93 2.22
C PRO A 127 -3.92 -21.65 0.88
N LEU A 128 -3.82 -20.41 0.41
CA LEU A 128 -4.50 -19.93 -0.82
C LEU A 128 -4.14 -20.72 -2.10
N SER A 129 -2.97 -21.37 -2.14
CA SER A 129 -2.50 -22.16 -3.27
C SER A 129 -3.35 -23.41 -3.53
N SER A 130 -4.05 -23.92 -2.52
CA SER A 130 -4.82 -25.17 -2.61
C SER A 130 -6.19 -25.01 -3.30
N VAL A 131 -6.62 -23.79 -3.64
CA VAL A 131 -7.96 -23.52 -4.21
C VAL A 131 -7.94 -23.41 -5.75
N ARG A 132 -6.78 -23.57 -6.40
CA ARG A 132 -6.70 -23.59 -7.88
C ARG A 132 -6.73 -25.02 -8.42
N ARG A 133 -7.94 -25.58 -8.59
CA ARG A 133 -8.31 -26.48 -9.68
C ARG A 133 -9.82 -26.75 -9.57
N LEU A 134 -10.61 -26.16 -10.44
CA LEU A 134 -11.88 -26.65 -10.99
C LEU A 134 -12.42 -25.52 -11.88
N GLU A 135 -11.89 -25.50 -13.10
CA GLU A 135 -12.49 -25.11 -14.40
C GLU A 135 -11.36 -24.98 -15.43
#